data_AF-A0A819VKY6-F1
#
_entry.id   AF-A0A819VKY6-F1
#
_cell.length_a   1.000
_cell.length_b   1.000
_cell.length_c   1.000
_cell.angle_alpha   90.00
_cell.angle_beta   90.00
_cell.angle_gamma   90.00
#
_symmetry.space_group_name_H-M   'P 1'
#
loop_
_entity.id
_entity.type
_entity.pdbx_description
1 polymer ?
#
loop_
_entity_poly.entity_id
_entity_poly.type
_entity_poly.pdbx_seq_one_letter_code
_entity_poly.pdbx_strand_id
1 'polypeptide(L)'
;MLEYFERGLCVSLSTDDPMQFHFTKEPLMEEYSIAAQVWKLSSVDMCELARNSVLMSGFSDEVKMYWLGPDYHEAGIMGNDIRRTNVPAIRIAYRYEAFREELRLLTDAYKIRQEQREHNRPTNQIPFKWPPSSNSDHATNGK
;
A
#
# COMPACT_ATOMS: atom_id res chain seq x y z
N MET A 1 2.78 -0.49 16.69
CA MET A 1 2.65 -1.71 15.85
C MET A 1 1.19 -2.15 15.78
N LEU A 2 0.57 -2.51 16.91
CA LEU A 2 -0.85 -2.88 16.97
C LEU A 2 -1.80 -1.86 16.31
N GLU A 3 -1.65 -0.57 16.61
CA GLU A 3 -2.46 0.50 16.00
C GLU A 3 -2.43 0.51 14.46
N TYR A 4 -1.27 0.20 13.87
CA TYR A 4 -1.12 0.14 12.42
C TYR A 4 -1.76 -1.13 11.83
N PHE A 5 -1.63 -2.25 12.54
CA PHE A 5 -2.28 -3.50 12.16
C PHE A 5 -3.81 -3.40 12.24
N GLU A 6 -4.34 -2.76 13.29
CA GLU A 6 -5.77 -2.53 13.45
C GLU A 6 -6.33 -1.63 12.35
N ARG A 7 -5.57 -0.60 11.92
CA ARG A 7 -5.88 0.23 10.75
C ARG A 7 -5.77 -0.47 9.39
N GLY A 8 -5.33 -1.72 9.35
CA GLY A 8 -5.25 -2.50 8.10
C GLY A 8 -4.02 -2.23 7.23
N LEU A 9 -2.97 -1.65 7.81
CA LEU A 9 -1.70 -1.51 7.11
C LEU A 9 -0.98 -2.85 6.98
N CYS A 10 -0.24 -3.03 5.88
CA CYS A 10 0.61 -4.19 5.65
C CYS A 10 1.86 -4.12 6.55
N VAL A 11 1.74 -4.69 7.74
CA VAL A 11 2.81 -4.75 8.75
C VAL A 11 3.21 -6.20 9.03
N SER A 12 4.45 -6.39 9.47
CA SER A 12 5.01 -7.67 9.89
C SER A 12 5.73 -7.55 11.24
N LEU A 13 5.99 -8.70 11.87
CA LEU A 13 6.89 -8.82 13.01
C LEU A 13 8.25 -9.33 12.54
N SER A 14 9.31 -8.77 13.09
CA SER A 14 10.68 -9.10 12.73
C SER A 14 11.58 -8.95 13.95
N THR A 15 12.64 -9.74 13.99
CA THR A 15 13.63 -9.70 15.05
C THR A 15 14.74 -8.69 14.75
N ASP A 16 15.13 -7.90 15.76
CA ASP A 16 16.22 -6.94 15.67
C ASP A 16 17.58 -7.61 16.01
N ASP A 17 17.87 -7.85 17.30
CA ASP A 17 19.07 -8.54 17.76
C ASP A 17 18.74 -9.87 18.48
N PRO A 18 18.63 -10.99 17.75
CA PRO A 18 18.26 -12.29 18.33
C PRO A 18 19.22 -12.74 19.44
N MET A 19 20.50 -12.38 19.36
CA MET A 19 21.50 -12.78 20.35
C MET A 19 21.43 -11.98 21.66
N GLN A 20 20.92 -10.75 21.63
CA GLN A 20 20.98 -9.84 22.78
C GLN A 20 19.69 -9.84 23.60
N PHE A 21 18.54 -10.01 22.94
CA PHE A 21 17.23 -9.77 23.57
C PHE A 21 16.35 -11.02 23.74
N HIS A 22 16.77 -12.16 23.19
CA HIS A 22 15.94 -13.37 23.17
C HIS A 22 16.50 -14.45 24.08
N PHE A 23 15.60 -15.12 24.79
CA PHE A 23 15.95 -16.18 25.72
C PHE A 23 15.79 -17.58 25.12
N THR A 24 15.03 -17.68 24.03
CA THR A 24 14.77 -18.94 23.34
C THR A 24 15.72 -19.16 22.16
N LYS A 25 15.74 -20.39 21.64
CA LYS A 25 16.49 -20.73 20.41
C LYS A 25 15.75 -20.30 19.13
N GLU A 26 14.52 -19.82 19.24
CA GLU A 26 13.64 -19.47 18.13
C GLU A 26 13.15 -18.02 18.30
N PRO A 27 14.02 -17.02 18.08
CA PRO A 27 13.79 -15.64 18.49
C PRO A 27 12.53 -15.02 17.86
N LEU A 28 12.31 -15.25 16.57
CA LEU A 28 11.10 -14.78 15.89
C LEU A 28 9.81 -15.39 16.48
N MET A 29 9.85 -16.69 16.84
CA MET A 29 8.70 -17.36 17.46
C MET A 29 8.42 -16.82 18.87
N GLU A 30 9.47 -16.43 19.59
CA GLU A 30 9.37 -15.74 20.87
C GLU A 30 8.70 -14.36 20.72
N GLU A 31 9.08 -13.54 19.74
CA GLU A 31 8.42 -12.25 19.48
C GLU A 31 6.95 -12.41 19.11
N TYR A 32 6.63 -13.38 18.25
CA TYR A 32 5.24 -13.70 17.92
C TYR A 32 4.47 -14.14 19.18
N SER A 33 5.06 -14.97 20.04
CA SER A 33 4.41 -15.44 21.27
C SER A 33 4.16 -14.30 22.26
N ILE A 34 5.14 -13.41 22.45
CA ILE A 34 5.01 -12.22 23.31
C ILE A 34 3.94 -11.28 22.73
N ALA A 35 3.98 -10.99 21.43
CA ALA A 35 3.01 -10.14 20.75
C ALA A 35 1.57 -10.68 20.92
N ALA A 36 1.36 -11.98 20.74
CA ALA A 36 0.05 -12.61 20.95
C ALA A 36 -0.45 -12.44 22.39
N GLN A 37 0.43 -12.60 23.37
CA GLN A 37 0.06 -12.49 24.78
C GLN A 37 -0.19 -11.05 25.24
N VAL A 38 0.67 -10.12 24.81
CA VAL A 38 0.62 -8.70 25.22
C VAL A 38 -0.50 -7.97 24.51
N TRP A 39 -0.64 -8.15 23.19
CA TRP A 39 -1.64 -7.46 22.37
C TRP A 39 -2.92 -8.26 22.14
N LYS A 40 -3.04 -9.44 22.74
CA LYS A 40 -4.23 -10.30 22.66
C LYS A 40 -4.59 -10.68 21.21
N LEU A 41 -3.57 -10.89 20.38
CA LEU A 41 -3.76 -11.27 18.99
C LEU A 41 -4.35 -12.68 18.91
N SER A 42 -5.39 -12.83 18.08
CA SER A 42 -5.98 -14.13 17.77
C SER A 42 -5.09 -14.93 16.81
N SER A 43 -5.38 -16.22 16.64
CA SER A 43 -4.68 -17.04 15.63
C SER A 43 -4.83 -16.47 14.21
N VAL A 44 -5.98 -15.86 13.90
CA VAL A 44 -6.22 -15.20 12.61
C VAL A 44 -5.30 -13.99 12.45
N ASP A 45 -5.14 -13.17 13.49
CA ASP A 45 -4.27 -11.99 13.44
C ASP A 45 -2.79 -12.40 13.25
N MET A 46 -2.38 -13.46 13.95
CA MET A 46 -1.02 -14.00 13.83
C MET A 46 -0.74 -14.56 12.42
N CYS A 47 -1.70 -15.28 11.84
CA CYS A 47 -1.60 -15.76 10.46
C CYS A 47 -1.61 -14.61 9.44
N GLU A 48 -2.38 -13.55 9.67
CA GLU A 48 -2.38 -12.36 8.82
C GLU A 48 -1.02 -11.64 8.84
N LEU A 49 -0.43 -11.47 10.04
CA LEU A 49 0.92 -10.90 10.17
C LEU A 49 1.99 -11.76 9.47
N ALA A 50 1.91 -13.08 9.62
CA ALA A 50 2.81 -14.01 8.93
C ALA A 50 2.61 -13.99 7.40
N ARG A 51 1.37 -13.88 6.92
CA ARG A 51 1.07 -13.71 5.49
C ARG A 51 1.69 -12.42 4.95
N ASN A 52 1.56 -11.32 5.68
CA ASN A 52 2.09 -10.02 5.28
C ASN A 52 3.62 -10.02 5.21
N SER A 53 4.30 -10.72 6.12
CA SER A 53 5.77 -10.83 6.10
C SER A 53 6.27 -11.49 4.81
N VAL A 54 5.59 -12.55 4.34
CA VAL A 54 5.91 -13.19 3.05
C VAL A 54 5.60 -12.25 1.88
N LEU A 55 4.46 -11.56 1.89
CA LEU A 55 4.09 -10.64 0.82
C LEU A 55 5.13 -9.53 0.61
N MET A 56 5.56 -8.89 1.70
CA MET A 56 6.50 -7.76 1.65
C MET A 56 7.98 -8.18 1.59
N SER A 57 8.28 -9.47 1.72
CA SER A 57 9.63 -10.01 1.61
C SER A 57 10.22 -9.81 0.21
N GLY A 58 11.54 -9.94 0.12
CA GLY A 58 12.28 -9.99 -1.15
C GLY A 58 12.37 -11.38 -1.78
N PHE A 59 11.54 -12.36 -1.38
CA PHE A 59 11.57 -13.70 -1.99
C PHE A 59 11.10 -13.67 -3.44
N SER A 60 11.55 -14.65 -4.23
CA SER A 60 11.11 -14.82 -5.61
C SER A 60 9.63 -15.18 -5.68
N ASP A 61 9.01 -14.93 -6.83
CA ASP A 61 7.59 -15.21 -7.02
C ASP A 61 7.28 -16.70 -6.85
N GLU A 62 8.18 -17.61 -7.24
CA GLU A 62 7.96 -19.06 -7.07
C GLU A 62 7.83 -19.44 -5.58
N VAL A 63 8.64 -18.82 -4.72
CA VAL A 63 8.59 -19.03 -3.27
C VAL A 63 7.31 -18.43 -2.68
N LYS A 64 6.92 -17.23 -3.13
CA LYS A 64 5.68 -16.59 -2.69
C LYS A 64 4.44 -17.39 -3.13
N MET A 65 4.39 -17.88 -4.37
CA MET A 65 3.33 -18.78 -4.84
C MET A 65 3.25 -20.05 -4.01
N TYR A 66 4.41 -20.61 -3.64
CA TYR A 66 4.47 -21.80 -2.79
C TYR A 66 3.92 -21.54 -1.38
N TRP A 67 4.16 -20.38 -0.76
CA TRP A 67 3.65 -20.12 0.58
C TRP A 67 2.27 -19.47 0.64
N LEU A 68 1.87 -18.71 -0.37
CA LEU A 68 0.63 -17.91 -0.35
C LEU A 68 -0.46 -18.45 -1.27
N GLY A 69 -0.07 -19.21 -2.29
CA GLY A 69 -0.95 -19.73 -3.33
C GLY A 69 -0.62 -19.14 -4.71
N PRO A 70 -1.04 -19.81 -5.80
CA PRO A 70 -0.71 -19.41 -7.16
C PRO A 70 -1.24 -18.01 -7.52
N ASP A 71 -2.38 -17.63 -6.96
CA ASP A 71 -3.07 -16.38 -7.30
C ASP A 71 -2.75 -15.23 -6.32
N TYR A 72 -1.66 -15.30 -5.53
CA TYR A 72 -1.40 -14.34 -4.44
C TYR A 72 -1.28 -12.87 -4.86
N HIS A 73 -1.07 -12.59 -6.15
CA HIS A 73 -1.05 -11.24 -6.72
C HIS A 73 -2.46 -10.63 -6.85
N GLU A 74 -3.50 -11.45 -6.87
CA GLU A 74 -4.88 -10.99 -6.99
C GLU A 74 -5.32 -10.23 -5.74
N ALA A 75 -6.17 -9.22 -5.95
CA ALA A 75 -6.67 -8.40 -4.86
C ALA A 75 -7.82 -9.08 -4.11
N GLY A 76 -7.94 -8.78 -2.82
CA GLY A 76 -9.03 -9.29 -1.97
C GLY A 76 -8.98 -10.81 -1.81
N ILE A 77 -10.16 -11.44 -1.74
CA ILE A 77 -10.28 -12.88 -1.43
C ILE A 77 -9.66 -13.79 -2.49
N MET A 78 -9.55 -13.32 -3.74
CA MET A 78 -9.03 -14.12 -4.86
C MET A 78 -7.53 -14.42 -4.67
N GLY A 79 -6.77 -13.50 -4.07
CA GLY A 79 -5.35 -13.71 -3.77
C GLY A 79 -5.06 -14.36 -2.43
N ASN A 80 -6.02 -15.10 -1.87
CA ASN A 80 -5.83 -15.80 -0.60
C ASN A 80 -6.25 -17.26 -0.69
N ASP A 81 -5.27 -18.16 -0.67
CA ASP A 81 -5.50 -19.58 -0.44
C ASP A 81 -5.45 -19.89 1.07
N ILE A 82 -6.63 -20.05 1.68
CA ILE A 82 -6.77 -20.35 3.11
C ILE A 82 -6.00 -21.62 3.53
N ARG A 83 -5.81 -22.58 2.62
CA ARG A 83 -5.11 -23.85 2.94
C ARG A 83 -3.61 -23.62 3.14
N ARG A 84 -3.09 -22.48 2.69
CA ARG A 84 -1.68 -22.10 2.84
C ARG A 84 -1.51 -20.97 3.87
N THR A 85 -2.37 -19.97 3.85
CA THR A 85 -2.22 -18.78 4.71
C THR A 85 -2.89 -18.93 6.07
N ASN A 86 -3.86 -19.84 6.21
CA ASN A 86 -4.72 -19.98 7.39
C ASN A 86 -5.48 -18.69 7.78
N VAL A 87 -5.59 -17.72 6.85
CA VAL A 87 -6.39 -16.51 7.05
C VAL A 87 -7.78 -16.71 6.42
N PRO A 88 -8.86 -16.61 7.21
CA PRO A 88 -10.22 -16.75 6.69
C PRO A 88 -10.54 -15.73 5.61
N ALA A 89 -11.28 -16.15 4.57
CA ALA A 89 -11.69 -15.27 3.48
C ALA A 89 -12.45 -14.03 3.97
N ILE A 90 -13.26 -14.14 5.03
CA ILE A 90 -13.98 -13.00 5.62
C ILE A 90 -13.05 -11.92 6.16
N ARG A 91 -11.88 -12.28 6.73
CA ARG A 91 -10.87 -11.33 7.19
C ARG A 91 -10.29 -10.54 6.02
N ILE A 92 -9.92 -11.25 4.95
CA ILE A 92 -9.37 -10.64 3.72
C ILE A 92 -10.42 -9.77 3.02
N ALA A 93 -11.66 -10.23 2.92
CA ALA A 93 -12.77 -9.47 2.36
C ALA A 93 -12.96 -8.14 3.10
N TYR A 94 -13.03 -8.19 4.44
CA TYR A 94 -13.16 -6.99 5.28
C TYR A 94 -12.01 -5.99 5.04
N ARG A 95 -10.75 -6.47 5.06
CA ARG A 95 -9.58 -5.60 4.79
C ARG A 95 -9.67 -4.93 3.42
N TYR A 96 -10.06 -5.70 2.40
CA TYR A 96 -10.16 -5.19 1.04
C TYR A 96 -11.32 -4.20 0.86
N GLU A 97 -12.49 -4.49 1.44
CA GLU A 97 -13.65 -3.60 1.40
C GLU A 97 -13.39 -2.27 2.11
N ALA A 98 -12.80 -2.32 3.32
CA ALA A 98 -12.43 -1.12 4.07
C ALA A 98 -11.45 -0.25 3.27
N PHE A 99 -10.38 -0.84 2.73
CA PHE A 99 -9.40 -0.13 1.91
C PHE A 99 -10.05 0.52 0.66
N ARG A 100 -10.93 -0.22 -0.03
CA ARG A 100 -11.62 0.32 -1.20
C ARG A 100 -12.54 1.47 -0.86
N GLU A 101 -13.23 1.40 0.27
CA GLU A 101 -14.11 2.45 0.72
C GLU A 101 -13.31 3.72 1.08
N GLU A 102 -12.20 3.58 1.80
CA GLU A 102 -11.30 4.70 2.10
C GLU A 102 -10.77 5.35 0.82
N LEU A 103 -10.32 4.55 -0.15
CA LEU A 103 -9.85 5.05 -1.44
C LEU A 103 -10.95 5.77 -2.23
N ARG A 104 -12.19 5.25 -2.18
CA ARG A 104 -13.36 5.88 -2.79
C ARG A 104 -13.61 7.25 -2.18
N LEU A 105 -13.63 7.35 -0.85
CA LEU A 105 -13.81 8.63 -0.14
C LEU A 105 -12.75 9.67 -0.52
N LEU A 106 -11.48 9.27 -0.61
CA LEU A 106 -10.40 10.16 -1.05
C LEU A 106 -10.58 10.62 -2.49
N THR A 107 -10.93 9.70 -3.39
CA THR A 107 -11.13 9.98 -4.81
C THR A 107 -12.31 10.93 -5.04
N ASP A 108 -13.41 10.71 -4.32
CA ASP A 108 -14.60 11.56 -4.41
C ASP A 108 -14.33 12.95 -3.83
N ALA A 109 -13.66 13.05 -2.68
CA ALA A 109 -13.26 14.34 -2.10
C ALA A 109 -12.28 15.10 -3.01
N TYR A 110 -11.39 14.39 -3.69
CA TYR A 110 -10.49 14.99 -4.68
C TYR A 110 -11.25 15.57 -5.86
N LYS A 111 -12.22 14.85 -6.45
CA LYS A 111 -13.04 15.33 -7.57
C LYS A 111 -13.81 16.60 -7.22
N ILE A 112 -14.49 16.60 -6.06
CA ILE A 112 -15.22 17.77 -5.55
C ILE A 112 -14.28 18.98 -5.41
N ARG A 113 -13.07 18.77 -4.88
CA ARG A 113 -12.08 19.84 -4.74
C ARG A 113 -11.60 20.38 -6.09
N GLN A 114 -11.47 19.54 -7.12
CA GLN A 114 -11.11 20.00 -8.47
C GLN A 114 -12.21 20.83 -9.10
N GLU A 115 -13.47 20.38 -9.01
CA GLU A 115 -14.63 21.12 -9.50
C GLU A 115 -14.74 22.50 -8.83
N GLN A 116 -14.51 22.59 -7.51
CA GLN A 116 -14.47 23.86 -6.79
C GLN A 116 -13.32 24.77 -7.26
N ARG A 117 -12.15 24.22 -7.58
CA ARG A 117 -11.02 24.99 -8.12
C ARG A 117 -11.31 25.52 -9.51
N GLU A 118 -11.96 24.74 -10.35
CA GLU A 118 -12.38 25.15 -11.69
C GLU A 118 -13.49 26.21 -11.63
N HIS A 119 -14.46 26.04 -10.74
CA HIS A 119 -15.52 27.02 -10.52
C HIS A 119 -14.98 28.34 -9.96
N ASN A 120 -14.00 28.28 -9.05
CA ASN A 120 -13.37 29.46 -8.45
C ASN A 120 -12.18 29.99 -9.26
N ARG A 121 -12.03 29.55 -10.52
CA ARG A 121 -10.98 30.02 -11.42
C ARG A 121 -11.32 31.44 -11.85
N PRO A 122 -10.43 32.43 -11.61
CA PRO A 122 -10.72 33.81 -11.98
C PRO A 122 -10.89 33.92 -13.49
N THR A 123 -12.04 34.44 -13.92
CA THR A 123 -12.44 34.63 -15.33
C THR A 123 -11.59 35.66 -16.09
N ASN A 124 -10.68 36.36 -15.40
CA ASN A 124 -9.76 37.33 -15.99
C ASN A 124 -8.32 36.82 -15.95
N GLN A 125 -8.02 35.85 -16.81
CA GLN A 125 -6.68 35.75 -17.39
C GLN A 125 -6.82 36.05 -18.87
N ILE A 126 -6.45 37.27 -19.25
CA ILE A 126 -6.17 37.61 -20.65
C ILE A 126 -5.22 36.53 -21.16
N PRO A 127 -5.50 35.82 -22.27
CA PRO A 127 -4.58 34.83 -22.79
C PRO A 127 -3.22 35.51 -22.95
N PHE A 128 -2.18 34.96 -22.32
CA PHE A 128 -0.81 35.43 -22.53
C PHE A 128 -0.49 35.29 -24.03
N LYS A 129 -0.58 36.40 -24.77
CA LYS A 129 -0.15 36.47 -26.16
C LYS A 129 1.37 36.62 -26.15
N TRP A 130 2.05 35.59 -26.61
CA TRP A 130 3.46 35.71 -26.95
C TRP A 130 3.64 36.89 -27.93
N PRO A 131 4.59 37.82 -27.69
CA PRO A 131 4.84 38.89 -28.64
C PRO A 131 5.24 38.26 -29.99
N PRO A 132 4.80 38.81 -31.13
CA PRO A 132 5.19 38.26 -32.43
C PRO A 132 6.72 38.25 -32.50
N SER A 133 7.29 37.08 -32.81
CA SER A 133 8.72 36.94 -33.03
C SER A 133 9.12 37.95 -34.11
N SER A 134 10.00 38.88 -33.76
CA SER A 134 10.63 39.76 -34.72
C SER A 134 11.38 38.90 -35.73
N ASN A 135 10.78 38.66 -36.91
CA ASN A 135 11.55 38.24 -38.06
C ASN A 135 12.53 39.39 -38.34
N SER A 136 13.80 39.13 -38.11
CA SER A 136 14.86 39.91 -38.70
C SER A 136 14.87 39.55 -40.18
N ASP A 137 14.13 40.33 -40.97
CA ASP A 137 14.29 40.32 -42.42
C ASP A 137 15.72 40.79 -42.71
N HIS A 138 16.62 39.83 -42.95
CA HIS A 138 17.90 40.07 -43.57
C HIS A 138 17.66 40.59 -45.00
N ALA A 139 17.54 41.91 -45.12
CA ALA A 139 17.76 42.61 -46.37
C ALA A 139 19.24 42.46 -46.75
N THR A 140 19.57 41.43 -47.53
CA THR A 140 20.79 41.42 -48.34
C THR A 140 20.43 41.99 -49.71
N ASN A 141 20.60 43.30 -49.84
CA ASN A 141 20.57 43.99 -51.12
C ASN A 141 21.97 43.88 -51.75
N GLY A 142 22.02 43.58 -53.04
CA GLY A 142 23.23 43.17 -53.75
C GLY A 142 24.28 44.25 -53.94
N LYS A 143 25.52 43.78 -54.16
CA LYS A 143 26.49 44.24 -55.16
C LYS A 143 27.31 43.04 -55.62
#